data_AF-A0A1C6B3F2-F1
#
_entry.id   AF-A0A1C6B3F2-F1
#
_cell.length_a   1.000
_cell.length_b   1.000
_cell.length_c   1.000
_cell.angle_alpha   90.00
_cell.angle_beta   90.00
_cell.angle_gamma   90.00
#
_symmetry.space_group_name_H-M   'P 1'
#
loop_
_entity.id
_entity.type
_entity.pdbx_description
1 polymer ?
#
loop_
_entity_poly.entity_id
_entity_poly.type
_entity_poly.pdbx_seq_one_letter_code
_entity_poly.pdbx_strand_id
1 'polypeptide(L)' 'MIISNRRIEDITIKNLRNGEVSIGELDEIYKKMGFLFVINQGKCTRIRKERC' A
#
# COMPACT_ATOMS: atom_id res chain seq x y z
N MET A 1 5.14 -15.62 -7.95
CA MET A 1 3.97 -14.78 -7.63
C MET A 1 3.73 -14.91 -6.13
N ILE A 2 4.03 -13.87 -5.34
CA ILE A 2 3.74 -13.91 -3.89
C ILE A 2 2.24 -13.64 -3.75
N ILE A 3 1.47 -14.72 -3.59
CA ILE A 3 0.04 -14.62 -3.29
C ILE A 3 -0.04 -14.37 -1.79
N SER A 4 -0.17 -13.10 -1.39
CA SER A 4 -0.53 -12.76 -0.02
C SER A 4 -1.94 -13.29 0.24
N ASN A 5 -2.09 -14.21 1.20
CA ASN A 5 -3.36 -14.85 1.54
C ASN A 5 -4.25 -14.00 2.46
N ARG A 6 -3.88 -12.74 2.73
CA ARG A 6 -4.60 -11.82 3.63
C ARG A 6 -5.51 -10.87 2.85
N ARG A 7 -6.62 -10.42 3.45
CA ARG A 7 -7.50 -9.45 2.81
C ARG A 7 -6.87 -8.05 2.87
N ILE A 8 -7.14 -7.21 1.86
CA ILE A 8 -6.70 -5.80 1.86
C ILE A 8 -7.21 -5.04 3.10
N GLU A 9 -8.39 -5.41 3.60
CA GLU A 9 -9.00 -4.86 4.82
C GLU A 9 -8.16 -5.11 6.08
N ASP A 10 -7.32 -6.15 6.08
CA ASP A 10 -6.45 -6.50 7.20
C ASP A 10 -5.12 -5.72 7.17
N ILE A 11 -4.84 -4.96 6.10
CA ILE A 11 -3.59 -4.19 5.97
C ILE A 11 -3.67 -2.92 6.81
N THR A 12 -2.80 -2.85 7.81
CA THR A 12 -2.73 -1.70 8.71
C THR A 12 -1.71 -0.65 8.25
N ILE A 13 -1.81 0.56 8.80
CA ILE A 13 -0.79 1.62 8.62
C ILE A 13 0.60 1.15 9.09
N LYS A 14 0.67 0.28 10.11
CA LYS A 14 1.93 -0.27 10.61
C LYS A 14 2.60 -1.15 9.55
N ASN A 15 1.84 -2.01 8.86
CA ASN A 15 2.36 -2.84 7.78
C ASN A 15 2.93 -1.99 6.64
N LEU A 16 2.21 -0.91 6.26
CA LEU A 16 2.66 0.04 5.24
C LEU A 16 3.96 0.76 5.61
N ARG A 17 4.12 1.14 6.89
CA ARG A 17 5.34 1.82 7.38
C ARG A 17 6.54 0.88 7.47
N ASN A 18 6.30 -0.38 7.81
CA ASN A 18 7.35 -1.39 7.95
C ASN A 18 7.79 -2.01 6.62
N GLY A 19 7.09 -1.74 5.52
CA GLY A 19 7.35 -2.38 4.23
C GLY A 19 6.88 -3.84 4.17
N GLU A 20 6.01 -4.25 5.10
CA GLU A 20 5.42 -5.59 5.16
C GLU A 20 4.20 -5.71 4.23
N VAL A 21 4.32 -5.16 3.02
CA VAL A 21 3.28 -5.13 1.99
C VAL A 21 3.91 -5.42 0.64
N SER A 22 3.22 -6.21 -0.17
CA SER A 22 3.62 -6.47 -1.55
C SER A 22 3.21 -5.33 -2.48
N ILE A 23 3.86 -5.26 -3.65
CA ILE A 23 3.50 -4.29 -4.70
C ILE A 23 2.05 -4.50 -5.16
N GLY A 24 1.56 -5.74 -5.24
CA GLY A 24 0.18 -6.03 -5.63
C GLY A 24 -0.85 -5.51 -4.61
N GLU A 25 -0.55 -5.65 -3.31
CA GLU A 25 -1.39 -5.08 -2.26
C GLU A 25 -1.44 -3.55 -2.30
N LEU A 26 -0.31 -2.89 -2.60
CA LEU A 26 -0.27 -1.44 -2.76
C LEU A 26 -1.10 -0.98 -3.97
N ASP A 27 -1.05 -1.71 -5.09
CA ASP A 27 -1.85 -1.42 -6.29
C ASP A 27 -3.35 -1.58 -6.04
N GLU A 28 -3.77 -2.63 -5.32
CA GLU A 28 -5.19 -2.80 -4.94
C GLU A 28 -5.68 -1.70 -3.98
N ILE A 29 -4.87 -1.31 -2.99
CA ILE A 29 -5.22 -0.20 -2.08
C ILE A 29 -5.37 1.11 -2.87
N TYR A 30 -4.45 1.38 -3.80
CA TYR A 30 -4.54 2.55 -4.67
C TYR A 30 -5.84 2.54 -5.50
N LYS A 31 -6.14 1.42 -6.18
CA LYS A 31 -7.36 1.27 -7.00
C LYS A 31 -8.65 1.44 -6.20
N LYS A 32 -8.71 0.92 -4.97
CA LYS A 32 -9.91 1.00 -4.12
C LYS A 32 -10.09 2.37 -3.46
N MET A 33 -9.00 2.97 -2.97
CA MET A 33 -9.08 4.12 -2.07
C MET A 33 -8.69 5.44 -2.76
N GLY A 34 -8.04 5.38 -3.94
CA GLY A 34 -7.55 6.56 -4.66
C GLY A 34 -6.44 7.29 -3.92
N PHE A 35 -5.55 6.59 -3.21
CA PHE A 35 -4.40 7.19 -2.52
C PHE A 35 -3.08 6.77 -3.13
N LEU A 36 -2.27 7.75 -3.53
CA LEU A 36 -0.91 7.60 -4.01
C LEU A 36 0.06 7.42 -2.84
N PHE A 37 0.78 6.29 -2.82
CA PHE A 37 1.84 6.01 -1.86
C PHE A 37 3.19 6.38 -2.46
N VAL A 38 3.94 7.28 -1.81
CA VAL A 38 5.29 7.68 -2.24
C VAL A 38 6.31 6.83 -1.47
N ILE A 39 6.95 5.90 -2.17
CA ILE A 39 7.98 5.02 -1.60
C ILE A 39 9.37 5.60 -1.91
N ASN A 40 10.25 5.66 -0.90
CA ASN A 40 11.66 5.98 -1.07
C ASN A 40 12.51 4.94 -0.32
N GLN A 41 13.49 4.33 -0.99
CA GLN A 41 14.36 3.29 -0.42
C GLN A 41 13.58 2.14 0.28
N GLY A 42 12.47 1.70 -0.32
CA GLY A 42 11.63 0.63 0.23
C GLY A 42 10.74 1.01 1.42
N LYS A 43 10.73 2.28 1.84
CA LYS A 43 9.87 2.79 2.92
C LYS A 43 8.80 3.72 2.38
N CYS A 44 7.59 3.59 2.91
CA CYS A 44 6.51 4.53 2.62
C CYS A 44 6.78 5.88 3.31
N THR A 45 6.95 6.93 2.51
CA THR A 45 7.28 8.29 3.00
C THR A 45 6.10 9.24 2.95
N ARG A 46 5.09 8.99 2.10
CA ARG A 46 3.93 9.87 1.95
C ARG A 46 2.71 9.12 1.44
N ILE A 47 1.53 9.55 1.87
CA ILE A 47 0.23 9.12 1.34
C ILE A 47 -0.50 10.38 0.86
N ARG A 48 -0.98 10.41 -0.38
CA ARG A 48 -1.73 11.54 -0.96
C ARG A 48 -3.02 11.03 -1.59
N LYS A 49 -4.15 11.70 -1.38
CA LYS A 49 -5.36 11.40 -2.16
C LYS A 49 -5.14 11.88 -3.60
N GLU A 50 -5.43 11.03 -4.57
CA GLU A 50 -5.44 11.38 -5.99
C GLU A 50 -6.46 12.52 -6.17
N ARG A 51 -5.96 13.64 -6.69
CA ARG A 51 -6.82 14.77 -7.05
C ARG A 51 -7.17 14.59 -8.52
N CYS A 52 -8.45 14.35 -8.80
CA CYS A 52 -9.04 14.53 -10.12
C CYS A 52 -8.91 15.98 -10.57
#